data_AF-A0A9C8ALW5-F1
#
_entry.id   AF-A0A9C8ALW5-F1
#
_cell.length_a   1.000
_cell.length_b   1.000
_cell.length_c   1.000
_cell.angle_alpha   90.00
_cell.angle_beta   90.00
_cell.angle_gamma   90.00
#
_symmetry.space_group_name_H-M   'P 1'
#
loop_
_entity.id
_entity.type
_entity.pdbx_description
1 polymer ?
#
loop_
_entity_poly.entity_id
_entity_poly.type
_entity_poly.pdbx_seq_one_letter_code
_entity_poly.pdbx_strand_id
1 'polypeptide(L)' 'MHLYEIIKRPIDTEKTRRLAEQGQYVFEVDRRANKLQVKQAVEKIFNVKVEEVRIINVPP' A
#
# COMPACT_ATOMS: atom_id res chain seq x y z
N MET A 1 -16.09 -5.94 1.68
CA MET A 1 -14.64 -5.84 1.91
C MET A 1 -14.43 -4.64 2.80
N HIS A 2 -13.94 -4.84 4.02
CA HIS A 2 -13.72 -3.72 4.93
C HIS A 2 -12.41 -3.00 4.59
N LEU A 3 -12.37 -1.68 4.77
CA LEU A 3 -11.18 -0.86 4.46
C LEU A 3 -9.93 -1.31 5.23
N TYR A 4 -10.12 -1.82 6.44
CA TYR A 4 -9.05 -2.33 7.31
C TYR A 4 -8.50 -3.69 6.87
N GLU A 5 -9.19 -4.44 6.01
CA GLU A 5 -8.74 -5.74 5.51
C GLU A 5 -7.86 -5.61 4.25
N ILE A 6 -7.85 -4.44 3.62
CA ILE A 6 -7.13 -4.21 2.36
C ILE A 6 -5.62 -4.17 2.57
N ILE A 7 -5.13 -3.54 3.63
CA ILE A 7 -3.70 -3.45 3.95
C ILE A 7 -3.35 -4.55 4.95
N LYS A 8 -2.48 -5.48 4.56
CA LYS A 8 -2.09 -6.62 5.41
C LYS A 8 -0.91 -6.28 6.30
N ARG A 9 0.20 -5.81 5.69
CA ARG A 9 1.44 -5.48 6.39
C ARG A 9 2.35 -4.57 5.55
N PRO A 10 3.21 -3.75 6.15
CA PRO A 10 4.29 -3.08 5.43
C PRO A 10 5.36 -4.08 4.97
N ILE A 11 6.03 -3.77 3.86
CA ILE A 11 7.19 -4.52 3.37
C ILE A 11 8.45 -3.74 3.72
N ASP A 12 9.24 -4.23 4.68
CA ASP A 12 10.53 -3.63 5.07
C ASP A 12 11.70 -4.42 4.46
N THR A 13 12.45 -3.75 3.59
CA THR A 13 13.65 -4.23 2.89
C THR A 13 14.54 -3.02 2.64
N GLU A 14 15.82 -3.23 2.33
CA GLU A 14 16.73 -2.11 2.02
C GLU A 14 16.23 -1.23 0.87
N LYS A 15 15.58 -1.86 -0.12
CA LYS A 15 14.98 -1.17 -1.26
C LYS A 15 13.78 -0.32 -0.82
N THR A 16 12.88 -0.86 0.00
CA THR A 16 11.71 -0.10 0.46
C THR A 16 12.07 1.02 1.41
N ARG A 17 13.15 0.88 2.19
CA ARG A 17 13.71 2.00 2.98
C ARG A 17 14.19 3.15 2.10
N ARG A 18 14.93 2.87 1.02
CA ARG A 18 15.34 3.90 0.04
C ARG A 18 14.14 4.60 -0.62
N LEU A 19 13.05 3.86 -0.84
CA LEU A 19 11.81 4.44 -1.37
C LEU A 19 11.10 5.32 -0.32
N ALA A 20 11.13 4.92 0.95
CA ALA A 20 10.53 5.69 2.04
C ALA A 20 11.22 7.06 2.23
N GLU A 21 12.53 7.15 2.00
CA GLU A 21 13.26 8.44 1.95
C GLU A 21 12.71 9.39 0.86
N GLN A 22 12.09 8.84 -0.18
CA GLN A 22 11.42 9.58 -1.27
C GLN A 22 9.91 9.74 -1.03
N GLY A 23 9.42 9.41 0.17
CA GLY A 23 7.98 9.45 0.51
C GLY A 23 7.15 8.31 -0.09
N GLN A 24 7.78 7.26 -0.60
CA GLN A 24 7.11 6.11 -1.19
C GLN A 24 7.11 4.92 -0.23
N TYR A 25 5.91 4.43 0.10
CA TYR A 25 5.73 3.33 1.05
C TYR A 25 5.16 2.09 0.34
N VAL A 26 5.61 0.91 0.78
CA VAL A 26 5.26 -0.37 0.15
C VAL A 26 4.55 -1.26 1.15
N PHE A 27 3.39 -1.77 0.74
CA PHE A 27 2.53 -2.62 1.57
C PHE A 27 2.15 -3.89 0.81
N GLU A 28 2.03 -4.99 1.55
CA GLU A 28 1.29 -6.15 1.10
C GLU A 28 -0.21 -5.87 1.28
N VAL A 29 -0.96 -6.08 0.20
CA VAL A 29 -2.40 -5.82 0.16
C VAL A 29 -3.17 -7.09 -0.18
N ASP A 30 -4.48 -7.09 0.06
CA ASP A 30 -5.32 -8.20 -0.38
C ASP A 30 -5.33 -8.36 -1.91
N ARG A 31 -5.23 -9.60 -2.40
CA ARG A 31 -5.17 -9.91 -3.84
C ARG A 31 -6.43 -9.49 -4.60
N ARG A 32 -7.56 -9.32 -3.90
CA ARG A 32 -8.82 -8.86 -4.50
C ARG A 32 -8.96 -7.34 -4.49
N ALA A 33 -8.04 -6.61 -3.85
CA ALA A 33 -8.10 -5.17 -3.74
C ALA A 33 -7.68 -4.48 -5.05
N ASN A 34 -8.43 -3.45 -5.44
CA ASN A 34 -8.08 -2.60 -6.57
C ASN A 34 -7.31 -1.34 -6.13
N LYS A 35 -6.72 -0.60 -7.09
CA LYS A 35 -5.94 0.62 -6.81
C LYS A 35 -6.73 1.69 -6.04
N LEU A 36 -8.01 1.86 -6.35
CA LEU A 36 -8.86 2.88 -5.72
C LEU A 36 -9.13 2.53 -4.25
N GLN A 37 -9.40 1.26 -3.97
CA GLN A 37 -9.60 0.70 -2.64
C GLN A 37 -8.34 0.84 -1.78
N VAL A 38 -7.16 0.51 -2.34
CA VAL A 38 -5.89 0.69 -1.65
C VAL A 38 -5.65 2.17 -1.33
N LYS A 39 -5.90 3.08 -2.29
CA LYS A 39 -5.81 4.52 -2.07
C LYS A 39 -6.68 4.97 -0.90
N GLN A 40 -7.97 4.65 -0.95
CA GLN A 40 -8.94 5.02 0.10
C GLN A 40 -8.60 4.41 1.46
N ALA A 41 -8.08 3.19 1.49
CA ALA A 41 -7.66 2.53 2.73
C ALA A 41 -6.46 3.25 3.36
N VAL A 42 -5.42 3.55 2.57
CA VAL A 42 -4.22 4.26 3.04
C VAL A 42 -4.60 5.66 3.55
N GLU A 43 -5.39 6.41 2.78
CA GLU A 43 -5.79 7.77 3.14
C GLU A 43 -6.59 7.78 4.46
N LYS A 44 -7.51 6.82 4.66
CA LYS A 44 -8.31 6.74 5.88
C LYS A 44 -7.55 6.23 7.10
N ILE A 45 -6.69 5.22 6.93
CA ILE A 45 -5.96 4.60 8.04
C ILE A 45 -4.87 5.54 8.57
N PHE A 46 -4.16 6.21 7.67
CA PHE A 46 -3.01 7.05 8.03
C PHE A 46 -3.34 8.55 8.04
N ASN A 47 -4.56 8.94 7.66
CA ASN A 47 -4.98 10.34 7.55
C ASN A 47 -4.03 11.19 6.69
N VAL A 48 -3.62 10.63 5.55
CA VAL A 48 -2.71 11.26 4.58
C VAL A 48 -3.41 11.42 3.24
N LYS A 49 -2.81 12.21 2.33
CA LYS A 49 -3.24 12.30 0.94
C LYS A 49 -2.30 11.48 0.06
N VAL A 50 -2.86 10.63 -0.80
CA VAL A 50 -2.05 9.77 -1.68
C VAL A 50 -2.04 10.34 -3.10
N GLU A 51 -0.84 10.61 -3.61
CA GLU A 51 -0.65 11.12 -4.98
C GLU A 51 -0.87 10.02 -6.02
N GLU A 52 -0.16 8.88 -5.90
CA GLU A 52 -0.22 7.79 -6.87
C GLU A 52 -0.18 6.42 -6.16
N VAL A 53 -0.81 5.40 -6.76
CA VAL A 53 -0.75 4.00 -6.29
C VAL A 53 -0.28 3.08 -7.40
N ARG A 54 0.77 2.30 -7.12
CA ARG A 54 1.30 1.25 -7.99
C ARG A 54 1.08 -0.11 -7.32
N ILE A 55 0.57 -1.08 -8.09
CA ILE A 55 0.29 -2.44 -7.63
C ILE A 55 0.92 -3.41 -8.61
N ILE A 56 1.58 -4.44 -8.07
CA ILE A 56 2.10 -5.58 -8.81
C ILE A 56 1.55 -6.86 -8.18
N ASN A 57 1.29 -7.88 -9.00
CA ASN A 57 0.98 -9.22 -8.53
C ASN A 57 2.26 -10.03 -8.48
N VAL A 58 2.65 -10.47 -7.29
CA VAL A 58 3.81 -11.35 -7.10
C VAL A 58 3.34 -12.80 -7.28
N PRO A 59 3.87 -13.55 -8.25
CA PRO A 59 3.60 -14.97 -8.38
C PRO A 59 4.18 -15.75 -7.17
N PRO A 60 3.62 -16.93 -6.87
CA PRO A 60 4.15 -17.79 -5.80
C PRO A 60 5.57 -18.28 -6.09
#